data_AF-A0A927E1V5-F1
#
_entry.id   AF-A0A927E1V5-F1
#
_cell.length_a   1.000
_cell.length_b   1.000
_cell.length_c   1.000
_cell.angle_alpha   90.00
_cell.angle_beta   90.00
_cell.angle_gamma   90.00
#
_symmetry.space_group_name_H-M   'P 1'
#
loop_
_entity.id
_entity.type
_entity.pdbx_description
1 polymer ?
#
loop_
_entity_poly.entity_id
_entity_poly.type
_entity_poly.pdbx_seq_one_letter_code
_entity_poly.pdbx_strand_id
1 'polypeptide(L)'
;MNIETVNELIASMESAGELSIREQKFLKLAKAFKQLAAENAALKSAVDHTIEWIESTNGDPCDVVILKGIETPATDRIVAGIKADGVEMFALMFAEEAIKDNNITTGWKARASRAASEYAELLREGADK
;
A
#
# COMPACT_ATOMS: atom_id res chain seq x y z
N MET A 1 34.10 16.52 29.79
CA MET A 1 33.31 15.96 28.67
C MET A 1 34.15 14.85 28.07
N ASN A 2 33.71 13.59 28.14
CA ASN A 2 34.48 12.46 27.60
C ASN A 2 34.07 12.21 26.12
N ILE A 3 34.87 11.43 25.40
CA ILE A 3 34.62 11.14 23.97
C ILE A 3 33.33 10.34 23.77
N GLU A 4 32.94 9.48 24.70
CA GLU A 4 31.67 8.72 24.65
C GLU A 4 30.46 9.65 24.75
N THR A 5 30.50 10.66 25.62
CA THR A 5 29.41 11.64 25.78
C THR A 5 29.22 12.46 24.50
N VAL A 6 30.31 12.74 23.77
CA VAL A 6 30.27 13.41 22.47
C VAL A 6 29.66 12.50 21.41
N ASN A 7 30.03 11.22 21.38
CA ASN A 7 29.50 10.25 20.41
C ASN A 7 28.01 9.97 20.62
N GLU A 8 27.55 9.86 21.87
CA GLU A 8 26.12 9.70 22.20
C GLU A 8 25.31 10.94 21.77
N LEU A 9 25.86 12.14 21.96
CA LEU A 9 25.21 13.37 21.54
C LEU A 9 25.12 13.47 20.01
N ILE A 10 26.17 13.08 19.29
CA ILE A 10 26.17 13.03 17.82
C ILE A 10 25.08 12.07 17.33
N ALA A 11 25.01 10.85 17.85
CA ALA A 11 23.98 9.88 17.48
C ALA A 11 22.57 10.38 17.80
N SER A 12 22.37 11.02 18.96
CA SER A 12 21.09 11.63 19.32
C SER A 12 20.69 12.75 18.35
N MET A 13 21.64 13.59 17.94
CA MET A 13 21.39 14.70 17.00
C MET A 13 21.14 14.21 15.57
N GLU A 14 21.82 13.15 15.14
CA GLU A 14 21.56 12.49 13.85
C GLU A 14 20.16 11.87 13.81
N SER A 15 19.73 11.21 14.90
CA SER A 15 18.38 10.65 15.02
C SER A 15 17.29 11.73 15.16
N ALA A 16 17.61 12.91 15.69
CA ALA A 16 16.67 14.03 15.82
C ALA A 16 16.27 14.65 14.47
N GLY A 17 17.00 14.35 13.39
CA GLY A 17 16.63 14.70 12.01
C GLY A 17 15.65 13.72 11.36
N GLU A 18 15.38 12.57 11.98
CA GLU A 18 14.44 11.59 11.43
C GLU A 18 12.99 12.01 11.68
N LEU A 19 12.15 11.89 10.65
CA LEU A 19 10.70 12.08 10.78
C LEU A 19 10.16 11.16 11.88
N SER A 20 9.35 11.72 12.78
CA SER A 20 8.64 10.93 13.77
C SER A 20 7.73 9.89 13.09
N ILE A 21 7.40 8.81 13.79
CA ILE A 21 6.47 7.76 13.29
C ILE A 21 5.16 8.39 12.78
N ARG A 22 4.66 9.44 13.44
CA ARG A 22 3.45 10.15 13.04
C ARG A 22 3.64 10.89 11.72
N GLU A 23 4.74 11.62 11.56
CA GLU A 23 5.03 12.35 10.33
C GLU A 23 5.29 11.41 9.15
N GLN A 24 5.98 10.29 9.38
CA GLN A 24 6.15 9.24 8.37
C GLN A 24 4.80 8.68 7.90
N LYS A 25 3.88 8.40 8.83
CA LYS A 25 2.51 7.94 8.49
C LYS A 25 1.75 8.98 7.68
N PHE A 26 1.79 10.25 8.09
CA PHE A 26 1.16 11.33 7.32
C PHE A 26 1.75 11.50 5.93
N LEU A 27 3.07 11.41 5.80
CA LEU A 27 3.74 11.53 4.51
C LEU A 27 3.36 10.38 3.56
N LYS A 28 3.31 9.13 4.06
CA LYS A 28 2.85 7.97 3.30
C LYS A 28 1.40 8.17 2.84
N LEU A 29 0.53 8.61 3.74
CA LEU A 29 -0.88 8.88 3.43
C LEU A 29 -1.04 10.01 2.40
N ALA A 30 -0.30 11.11 2.56
CA ALA A 30 -0.32 12.23 1.63
C ALA A 30 0.13 11.83 0.21
N LYS A 31 1.14 10.96 0.10
CA LYS A 31 1.58 10.40 -1.19
C LYS A 31 0.47 9.58 -1.84
N ALA A 32 -0.19 8.70 -1.09
CA ALA A 32 -1.31 7.90 -1.59
C ALA A 32 -2.48 8.79 -2.08
N PHE A 33 -2.84 9.82 -1.31
CA PHE A 33 -3.88 10.77 -1.72
C PHE A 33 -3.52 11.53 -2.99
N LYS A 34 -2.26 11.96 -3.15
CA LYS A 34 -1.82 12.65 -4.36
C LYS A 34 -1.91 11.75 -5.60
N GLN A 35 -1.55 10.48 -5.46
CA GLN A 35 -1.65 9.49 -6.53
C GLN A 35 -3.11 9.21 -6.91
N LEU A 36 -3.98 9.01 -5.92
CA LEU A 36 -5.41 8.80 -6.15
C LEU A 36 -6.08 10.02 -6.80
N ALA A 37 -5.69 11.23 -6.40
CA ALA A 37 -6.18 12.46 -7.02
C ALA A 37 -5.77 12.57 -8.50
N ALA A 38 -4.53 12.17 -8.84
CA ALA A 38 -4.05 12.17 -10.22
C ALA A 38 -4.82 11.14 -11.08
N GLU A 39 -5.07 9.95 -10.54
CA GLU A 39 -5.87 8.91 -11.21
C GLU A 39 -7.30 9.38 -11.45
N ASN A 40 -7.94 9.98 -10.44
CA ASN A 40 -9.29 10.54 -10.58
C ASN A 40 -9.37 11.66 -11.63
N ALA A 41 -8.33 12.49 -11.76
CA ALA A 41 -8.28 13.53 -12.79
C ALA A 41 -8.18 12.93 -14.20
N ALA A 42 -7.38 11.86 -14.37
CA ALA A 42 -7.26 11.14 -15.63
C ALA A 42 -8.57 10.44 -16.02
N LEU A 43 -9.22 9.77 -15.05
CA LEU A 43 -10.55 9.16 -15.23
C LEU A 43 -11.59 10.20 -15.66
N LYS A 44 -11.62 11.36 -14.98
CA LYS A 44 -12.52 12.46 -15.34
C LYS A 44 -12.27 12.94 -16.77
N SER A 45 -11.01 13.18 -17.14
CA SER A 45 -10.66 13.61 -18.49
C SER A 45 -11.08 12.61 -19.56
N ALA A 46 -10.90 11.31 -19.31
CA ALA A 46 -11.32 10.27 -20.25
C ALA A 46 -12.85 10.19 -20.40
N VAL A 47 -13.60 10.38 -19.31
CA VAL A 47 -15.07 10.47 -19.34
C VAL A 47 -15.52 11.71 -20.10
N ASP A 48 -14.93 12.88 -19.81
CA ASP A 48 -15.28 14.14 -20.49
C ASP A 48 -15.05 14.02 -22.02
N HIS A 49 -13.90 13.48 -22.45
CA HIS A 49 -13.62 13.22 -23.86
C HIS A 49 -14.60 12.24 -24.51
N THR A 50 -15.02 11.22 -23.77
CA THR A 50 -16.00 10.24 -24.26
C THR A 50 -17.36 10.90 -24.49
N ILE A 51 -17.81 11.77 -23.56
CA ILE A 51 -19.07 12.49 -23.68
C ILE A 51 -19.03 13.44 -24.89
N GLU A 52 -17.97 14.24 -25.04
CA GLU A 52 -17.79 15.15 -26.18
C GLU A 52 -17.89 14.41 -27.52
N TRP A 53 -17.28 13.23 -27.61
CA TRP A 53 -17.33 12.41 -28.82
C TRP A 53 -18.75 11.88 -29.11
N ILE A 54 -19.47 11.38 -28.10
CA ILE A 54 -20.86 10.91 -28.24
C ILE A 54 -21.78 12.06 -28.69
N GLU A 55 -21.60 13.25 -28.13
CA GLU A 55 -22.37 14.43 -28.51
C GLU A 55 -22.07 14.84 -29.96
N SER A 56 -20.81 14.74 -30.41
CA SER A 56 -20.42 15.03 -31.79
C SER A 56 -20.96 14.05 -32.83
N THR A 57 -21.33 12.84 -32.41
CA THR A 57 -21.84 11.75 -33.26
C THR A 57 -23.37 11.64 -33.23
N ASN A 58 -24.07 12.64 -32.70
CA ASN A 58 -25.53 12.63 -32.53
C ASN A 58 -26.04 11.43 -31.70
N GLY A 59 -25.22 10.92 -30.78
CA GLY A 59 -25.56 9.80 -29.93
C GLY A 59 -25.51 8.43 -30.61
N ASP A 60 -24.88 8.31 -31.79
CA ASP A 60 -24.59 7.00 -32.40
C ASP A 60 -23.41 6.35 -31.66
N PRO A 61 -23.65 5.33 -30.82
CA PRO A 61 -22.61 4.73 -30.00
C PRO A 61 -21.87 3.70 -30.85
N CYS A 62 -21.01 4.14 -31.77
CA CYS A 62 -19.95 3.25 -32.24
C CYS A 62 -19.13 2.85 -31.01
N ASP A 63 -18.90 1.55 -30.81
CA ASP A 63 -18.35 0.96 -29.58
C ASP A 63 -17.27 1.86 -28.91
N VAL A 64 -17.63 2.48 -27.78
CA VAL A 64 -16.68 3.30 -27.01
C VAL A 64 -15.71 2.36 -26.29
N VAL A 65 -14.61 2.04 -26.97
CA VAL A 65 -13.54 1.20 -26.41
C VAL A 65 -12.62 1.97 -25.45
N ILE A 66 -12.70 3.31 -25.44
CA ILE A 66 -11.77 4.19 -24.70
C ILE A 66 -11.78 3.92 -23.18
N LEU A 67 -12.95 3.66 -22.59
CA LEU A 67 -13.07 3.43 -21.14
C LEU A 67 -12.57 2.05 -20.69
N LYS A 68 -12.58 1.04 -21.57
CA LYS A 68 -12.18 -0.34 -21.20
C LYS A 68 -10.68 -0.50 -20.98
N GLY A 69 -9.86 0.42 -21.50
CA GLY A 69 -8.40 0.39 -21.41
C GLY A 69 -7.80 1.31 -20.34
N ILE A 70 -8.61 1.98 -19.51
CA ILE A 70 -8.08 2.86 -18.47
C ILE A 70 -7.64 2.00 -17.28
N GLU A 71 -6.35 2.07 -16.95
CA GLU A 71 -5.78 1.42 -15.79
C GLU A 71 -5.85 2.34 -14.56
N THR A 72 -5.97 1.73 -13.38
CA THR A 72 -6.09 2.43 -12.09
C THR A 72 -5.01 1.96 -11.10
N PRO A 73 -3.72 2.16 -11.42
CA PRO A 73 -2.61 1.59 -10.67
C PRO A 73 -2.50 2.09 -9.22
N ALA A 74 -2.99 3.29 -8.90
CA ALA A 74 -3.03 3.75 -7.52
C ALA A 74 -4.12 3.02 -6.73
N THR A 75 -5.30 2.85 -7.32
CA THR A 75 -6.38 2.04 -6.73
C THR A 75 -5.96 0.58 -6.57
N ASP A 76 -5.32 -0.01 -7.57
CA ASP A 76 -4.83 -1.39 -7.52
C ASP A 76 -3.81 -1.58 -6.38
N ARG A 77 -2.89 -0.63 -6.22
CA ARG A 77 -1.92 -0.64 -5.11
C ARG A 77 -2.60 -0.54 -3.74
N ILE A 78 -3.62 0.30 -3.61
CA ILE A 78 -4.40 0.43 -2.36
C ILE A 78 -5.12 -0.89 -2.04
N VAL A 79 -5.77 -1.51 -3.03
CA VAL A 79 -6.49 -2.77 -2.85
C VAL A 79 -5.53 -3.90 -2.46
N ALA A 80 -4.36 -3.98 -3.10
CA ALA A 80 -3.33 -4.95 -2.74
C ALA A 80 -2.80 -4.72 -1.32
N GLY A 81 -2.60 -3.48 -0.92
CA GLY A 81 -2.24 -3.11 0.46
C GLY A 81 -3.28 -3.56 1.49
N ILE A 82 -4.57 -3.32 1.23
CA ILE A 82 -5.66 -3.76 2.12
C ILE A 82 -5.71 -5.30 2.22
N LYS A 83 -5.51 -6.00 1.10
CA LYS A 83 -5.44 -7.48 1.10
C LYS A 83 -4.25 -7.96 1.94
N ALA A 84 -3.08 -7.33 1.78
CA ALA A 84 -1.89 -7.65 2.56
C ALA A 84 -2.11 -7.40 4.07
N ASP A 85 -2.69 -6.25 4.45
CA ASP A 85 -3.01 -5.92 5.84
C ASP A 85 -3.95 -6.97 6.46
N GLY A 86 -4.96 -7.44 5.71
CA GLY A 86 -5.85 -8.51 6.14
C GLY A 86 -5.13 -9.85 6.37
N VAL A 87 -4.21 -10.21 5.48
CA VAL A 87 -3.39 -11.42 5.60
C VAL A 87 -2.41 -11.31 6.78
N GLU A 88 -1.82 -10.14 7.02
CA GLU A 88 -0.96 -9.89 8.18
C GLU A 88 -1.73 -10.07 9.50
N MET A 89 -2.96 -9.57 9.59
CA MET A 89 -3.80 -9.81 10.78
C MET A 89 -4.05 -11.31 11.01
N PHE A 90 -4.27 -12.07 9.94
CA PHE A 90 -4.38 -13.53 10.03
C PHE A 90 -3.07 -14.19 10.48
N ALA A 91 -1.93 -13.75 9.94
CA ALA A 91 -0.61 -14.23 10.32
C ALA A 91 -0.33 -13.99 11.81
N LEU A 92 -0.67 -12.80 12.32
CA LEU A 92 -0.51 -12.42 13.72
C LEU A 92 -1.37 -13.29 14.64
N MET A 93 -2.64 -13.52 14.29
CA MET A 93 -3.53 -14.39 15.06
C MET A 93 -2.94 -15.80 15.23
N PHE A 94 -2.39 -16.37 14.15
CA PHE A 94 -1.74 -17.68 14.23
C PHE A 94 -0.41 -17.68 14.99
N ALA A 95 0.35 -16.58 14.93
CA ALA A 95 1.56 -16.41 15.73
C ALA A 95 1.24 -16.40 17.23
N GLU A 96 0.24 -15.59 17.63
CA GLU A 96 -0.22 -15.51 19.01
C GLU A 96 -0.70 -16.86 19.53
N GLU A 97 -1.43 -17.59 18.70
CA GLU A 97 -1.94 -18.90 19.07
C GLU A 97 -0.82 -19.95 19.19
N ALA A 98 0.20 -19.89 18.33
CA ALA A 98 1.38 -20.75 18.45
C ALA A 98 2.20 -20.46 19.73
N ILE A 99 2.21 -19.20 20.19
CA ILE A 99 2.82 -18.81 21.47
C ILE A 99 2.07 -19.42 22.65
N LYS A 100 0.72 -19.38 22.64
CA LYS A 100 -0.10 -20.01 23.69
C LYS A 100 0.13 -21.51 23.81
N ASP A 101 0.29 -22.19 22.67
CA ASP A 101 0.59 -23.63 22.62
C ASP A 101 2.06 -23.97 22.97
N ASN A 102 2.90 -22.97 23.23
CA ASN A 102 4.36 -23.10 23.38
C ASN A 102 5.02 -23.86 22.19
N ASN A 103 4.45 -23.70 20.98
CA ASN A 103 4.91 -24.37 19.76
C ASN A 103 5.12 -23.37 18.62
N ILE A 104 6.08 -22.47 18.83
CA ILE A 104 6.37 -21.32 17.96
C ILE A 104 7.18 -21.64 16.71
N THR A 105 7.71 -22.86 16.57
CA THR A 105 8.65 -23.21 15.49
C THR A 105 8.20 -24.34 14.59
N THR A 106 7.57 -25.38 15.15
CA THR A 106 7.26 -26.62 14.42
C THR A 106 5.76 -26.90 14.30
N GLY A 107 4.93 -26.16 15.03
CA GLY A 107 3.48 -26.25 14.97
C GLY A 107 2.93 -25.81 13.62
N TRP A 108 1.80 -26.40 13.21
CA TRP A 108 1.13 -25.99 11.98
C TRP A 108 0.67 -24.53 12.05
N LYS A 109 0.32 -24.02 13.24
CA LYS A 109 -0.02 -22.61 13.51
C LYS A 109 1.16 -21.68 13.18
N ALA A 110 2.38 -22.01 13.65
CA ALA A 110 3.58 -21.23 13.34
C ALA A 110 3.92 -21.24 11.85
N ARG A 111 3.75 -22.39 11.16
CA ARG A 111 3.93 -22.47 9.71
C ARG A 111 2.88 -21.67 8.95
N ALA A 112 1.62 -21.73 9.36
CA ALA A 112 0.53 -20.97 8.75
C ALA A 112 0.74 -19.46 8.91
N SER A 113 1.19 -19.03 10.09
CA SER A 113 1.58 -17.64 10.34
C SER A 113 2.67 -17.18 9.37
N ARG A 114 3.78 -17.94 9.27
CA ARG A 114 4.89 -17.59 8.37
C ARG A 114 4.46 -17.54 6.89
N ALA A 115 3.72 -18.55 6.43
CA ALA A 115 3.24 -18.59 5.05
C ALA A 115 2.29 -17.43 4.74
N ALA A 116 1.45 -17.03 5.70
CA ALA A 116 0.59 -15.85 5.56
C ALA A 116 1.42 -14.56 5.51
N SER A 117 2.44 -14.40 6.36
CA SER A 117 3.36 -13.25 6.28
C SER A 117 4.05 -13.14 4.92
N GLU A 118 4.58 -14.24 4.39
CA GLU A 118 5.20 -14.29 3.05
C GLU A 118 4.18 -13.92 1.96
N TYR A 119 2.93 -14.39 2.06
CA TYR A 119 1.88 -14.05 1.11
C TYR A 119 1.49 -12.57 1.17
N ALA A 120 1.45 -11.97 2.37
CA ALA A 120 1.20 -10.54 2.51
C ALA A 120 2.31 -9.70 1.86
N GLU A 121 3.58 -10.10 2.01
CA GLU A 121 4.71 -9.45 1.34
C GLU A 121 4.56 -9.52 -0.19
N LEU A 122 4.24 -10.70 -0.74
CA LEU A 122 4.00 -10.87 -2.19
C LEU A 122 2.87 -9.97 -2.71
N LEU A 123 1.80 -9.79 -1.93
CA LEU A 123 0.71 -8.88 -2.29
C LEU A 123 1.18 -7.42 -2.35
N ARG A 124 2.11 -7.00 -1.47
CA ARG A 124 2.68 -5.65 -1.51
C ARG A 124 3.68 -5.47 -2.65
N GLU A 125 4.54 -6.45 -2.92
CA GLU A 125 5.53 -6.39 -4.02
C GLU A 125 4.88 -6.44 -5.41
N GLY A 126 3.81 -7.21 -5.57
CA GLY A 126 3.05 -7.26 -6.81
C GLY A 126 2.33 -5.95 -7.16
N ALA A 127 2.14 -5.07 -6.18
CA ALA A 127 1.45 -3.80 -6.31
C ALA A 127 2.32 -2.63 -6.84
N ASP A 128 3.64 -2.85 -6.87
CA ASP A 128 4.63 -1.87 -7.33
C ASP A 128 5.18 -2.18 -8.74
N LYS A 129 4.67 -3.24 -9.39
CA LYS A 129 4.96 -3.61 -10.77
C LYS A 129 3.89 -3.08 -11.71
#